data_AF-A0A6L7ID10-F1
#
_entry.id   AF-A0A6L7ID10-F1
#
_cell.length_a   1.000
_cell.length_b   1.000
_cell.length_c   1.000
_cell.angle_alpha   90.00
_cell.angle_beta   90.00
_cell.angle_gamma   90.00
#
_symmetry.space_group_name_H-M   'P 1'
#
loop_
_entity.id
_entity.type
_entity.pdbx_description
1 polymer ?
#
loop_
_entity_poly.entity_id
_entity_poly.type
_entity_poly.pdbx_seq_one_letter_code
_entity_poly.pdbx_strand_id
1 'polypeptide(L)'
;MKACLIVLILCVSANCTTNKKHAEFYLSPGLENMKLFASNKSDSIKIDAFYTNAEKCLEKGGLYCDACNKELWADFKNGIAQFRIELFKNIKLPKNAKQGENRVRVIIGTSNSIEKIEVLKFTDINTKNAIEKAFEQHELNTWTSAKIYVIPVNQQFEISNYVK
;
A
#
# COMPACT_ATOMS: atom_id res chain seq x y z
N MET A 1 -20.84 -41.43 44.42
CA MET A 1 -21.62 -40.27 43.92
C MET A 1 -20.86 -38.95 43.90
N LYS A 2 -19.99 -38.63 44.88
CA LYS A 2 -19.28 -37.33 44.92
C LYS A 2 -18.22 -37.14 43.81
N ALA A 3 -17.57 -38.22 43.36
CA ALA A 3 -16.53 -38.15 42.31
C ALA A 3 -17.09 -37.87 40.90
N CYS A 4 -18.28 -38.38 40.56
CA CYS A 4 -18.89 -38.14 39.24
C CYS A 4 -19.31 -36.67 39.06
N LEU A 5 -19.72 -35.99 40.13
CA LEU A 5 -20.13 -34.58 40.05
C LEU A 5 -18.96 -33.66 39.70
N ILE A 6 -17.75 -33.98 40.17
CA ILE A 6 -16.53 -33.19 39.92
C ILE A 6 -16.07 -33.32 38.46
N VAL A 7 -16.16 -34.52 37.89
CA VAL A 7 -15.81 -34.77 36.49
C VAL A 7 -16.77 -34.05 35.54
N LEU A 8 -18.06 -34.03 35.85
CA LEU A 8 -19.07 -33.29 35.08
C LEU A 8 -18.83 -31.77 35.10
N ILE A 9 -18.43 -31.19 36.23
CA ILE A 9 -18.14 -29.74 36.33
C ILE A 9 -16.88 -29.36 35.53
N LEU A 10 -15.86 -30.22 35.47
CA LEU A 10 -14.64 -30.02 34.68
C LEU A 10 -14.88 -30.16 33.15
N CYS A 11 -15.83 -31.00 32.73
CA CYS A 11 -16.17 -31.12 31.31
C CYS A 11 -16.93 -29.90 30.76
N VAL A 12 -17.69 -29.18 31.60
CA VAL A 12 -18.44 -27.99 31.17
C VAL A 12 -17.54 -26.75 31.07
N SER A 13 -16.43 -26.67 31.82
CA SER A 13 -15.50 -25.53 31.76
C SER A 13 -14.46 -25.59 30.63
N ALA A 14 -14.25 -26.76 30.01
CA ALA A 14 -13.25 -26.93 28.95
C ALA A 14 -13.72 -26.51 27.54
N ASN A 15 -15.02 -26.29 27.33
CA ASN A 15 -15.59 -26.01 25.99
C ASN A 15 -16.18 -24.60 25.82
N CYS A 16 -15.65 -23.61 26.54
CA CYS A 16 -15.74 -22.22 26.08
C CYS A 16 -14.74 -22.00 24.93
N THR A 17 -14.97 -22.64 23.79
CA THR A 17 -14.43 -22.17 22.51
C THR A 17 -15.05 -20.79 22.25
N THR A 18 -14.39 -19.75 22.76
CA THR A 18 -14.64 -18.40 22.31
C THR A 18 -14.31 -18.38 20.82
N ASN A 19 -15.34 -18.53 19.98
CA ASN A 19 -15.30 -18.19 18.57
C ASN A 19 -15.07 -16.68 18.47
N LYS A 20 -13.85 -16.25 18.78
CA LYS A 20 -13.43 -14.85 18.70
C LYS A 20 -13.41 -14.53 17.22
N LYS A 21 -14.43 -13.78 16.78
CA LYS A 21 -14.50 -13.22 15.44
C LYS A 21 -13.18 -12.52 15.12
N HIS A 22 -12.65 -12.78 13.93
CA HIS A 22 -11.49 -12.03 13.45
C HIS A 22 -11.87 -10.55 13.36
N ALA A 23 -10.92 -9.66 13.65
CA ALA A 23 -11.14 -8.23 13.46
C ALA A 23 -11.46 -7.98 11.99
N GLU A 24 -12.63 -7.41 11.72
CA GLU A 24 -13.05 -7.07 10.37
C GLU A 24 -12.40 -5.76 9.96
N PHE A 25 -11.95 -5.68 8.71
CA PHE A 25 -11.39 -4.44 8.18
C PHE A 25 -11.69 -4.30 6.69
N TYR A 26 -11.43 -3.11 6.15
CA TYR A 26 -11.46 -2.84 4.72
C TYR A 26 -10.39 -1.81 4.34
N LEU A 27 -9.99 -1.82 3.07
CA LEU A 27 -9.09 -0.81 2.50
C LEU A 27 -9.91 0.36 1.92
N SER A 28 -9.32 1.55 1.89
CA SER A 28 -9.93 2.68 1.17
C SER A 28 -10.18 2.33 -0.31
N PRO A 29 -11.19 2.95 -0.97
CA PRO A 29 -11.63 2.56 -2.32
C PRO A 29 -10.54 2.63 -3.40
N GLY A 30 -9.50 3.42 -3.19
CA GLY A 30 -8.39 3.60 -4.13
C GLY A 30 -7.11 4.02 -3.41
N LEU A 31 -6.13 4.46 -4.20
CA LEU A 31 -4.91 5.07 -3.68
C LEU A 31 -5.13 6.56 -3.45
N GLU A 32 -4.60 7.08 -2.36
CA GLU A 32 -4.77 8.46 -1.91
C GLU A 32 -3.44 9.23 -2.07
N ASN A 33 -3.48 10.56 -2.16
CA ASN A 33 -2.30 11.43 -2.10
C ASN A 33 -1.14 11.02 -3.03
N MET A 34 -1.47 10.52 -4.23
CA MET A 34 -0.50 10.06 -5.22
C MET A 34 0.37 11.21 -5.72
N LYS A 35 1.69 11.03 -5.73
CA LYS A 35 2.65 12.01 -6.29
C LYS A 35 3.81 11.31 -6.97
N LEU A 36 4.33 11.94 -8.02
CA LEU A 36 5.60 11.59 -8.66
C LEU A 36 6.66 12.60 -8.25
N PHE A 37 7.90 12.14 -8.08
CA PHE A 37 9.03 13.02 -7.77
C PHE A 37 10.34 12.42 -8.27
N ALA A 38 11.22 13.29 -8.76
CA ALA A 38 12.53 12.89 -9.24
C ALA A 38 13.34 12.22 -8.12
N SER A 39 14.00 11.10 -8.43
CA SER A 39 14.78 10.34 -7.45
C SER A 39 16.09 11.05 -7.07
N ASN A 40 16.55 11.99 -7.90
CA ASN A 40 17.74 12.80 -7.63
C ASN A 40 17.68 14.14 -8.38
N LYS A 41 18.59 15.05 -8.01
CA LYS A 41 18.69 16.41 -8.58
C LYS A 41 19.01 16.40 -10.08
N SER A 42 19.83 15.48 -10.57
CA SER A 42 20.20 15.41 -12.00
C SER A 42 18.98 15.09 -12.85
N ASP A 43 18.18 14.12 -12.42
CA ASP A 43 16.96 13.72 -13.13
C ASP A 43 15.88 14.81 -13.04
N SER A 44 15.77 15.52 -11.90
CA SER A 44 14.92 16.71 -11.79
C SER A 44 15.26 17.75 -12.87
N ILE A 45 16.55 18.07 -13.05
CA ILE A 45 16.99 19.04 -14.06
C ILE A 45 16.64 18.58 -15.47
N LYS A 46 16.81 17.28 -15.78
CA LYS A 46 16.43 16.73 -17.09
C LYS A 46 14.93 16.85 -17.34
N ILE A 47 14.12 16.48 -16.33
CA ILE A 47 12.67 16.58 -16.38
C ILE A 47 12.24 18.04 -16.61
N ASP A 48 12.80 19.00 -15.87
CA ASP A 48 12.52 20.43 -16.01
C ASP A 48 12.89 20.96 -17.40
N ALA A 49 14.00 20.48 -17.97
CA ALA A 49 14.40 20.81 -19.33
C ALA A 49 13.41 20.26 -20.36
N PHE A 50 12.92 19.02 -20.19
CA PHE A 50 11.86 18.47 -21.04
C PHE A 50 10.57 19.30 -20.96
N TYR A 51 10.16 19.68 -19.76
CA TYR A 51 9.02 20.59 -19.53
C TYR A 51 9.18 21.91 -20.29
N THR A 52 10.29 22.60 -20.06
CA THR A 52 10.58 23.91 -20.69
C THR A 52 10.59 23.83 -22.21
N ASN A 53 11.17 22.76 -22.76
CA ASN A 53 11.23 22.57 -24.22
C ASN A 53 9.87 22.22 -24.81
N ALA A 54 9.06 21.42 -24.11
CA ALA A 54 7.69 21.11 -24.51
C ALA A 54 6.83 22.39 -24.55
N GLU A 55 6.90 23.24 -23.53
CA GLU A 55 6.17 24.52 -23.50
C GLU A 55 6.54 25.42 -24.68
N LYS A 56 7.84 25.63 -24.94
CA LYS A 56 8.32 26.43 -26.07
C LYS A 56 7.90 25.88 -27.43
N CYS A 57 7.77 24.57 -27.57
CA CYS A 57 7.33 23.94 -28.82
C CYS A 57 5.85 24.24 -29.10
N LEU A 58 5.01 24.15 -28.06
CA LEU A 58 3.58 24.45 -28.13
C LEU A 58 3.34 25.93 -28.45
N GLU A 59 4.09 26.86 -27.83
CA GLU A 59 4.01 28.30 -28.10
C GLU A 59 4.29 28.65 -29.57
N LYS A 60 5.12 27.87 -30.25
CA LYS A 60 5.51 28.07 -31.66
C LYS A 60 4.58 27.38 -32.66
N GLY A 61 3.45 26.83 -32.20
CA GLY A 61 2.49 26.13 -33.07
C GLY A 61 2.96 24.76 -33.57
N GLY A 62 3.98 24.18 -32.95
CA GLY A 62 4.42 22.82 -33.25
C GLY A 62 3.45 21.77 -32.73
N LEU A 63 3.27 20.67 -33.48
CA LEU A 63 2.64 19.45 -32.98
C LEU A 63 3.70 18.61 -32.28
N TYR A 64 3.57 18.42 -30.98
CA TYR A 64 4.48 17.58 -30.19
C TYR A 64 3.99 16.12 -30.15
N CYS A 65 4.84 15.19 -30.62
CA CYS A 65 4.73 13.71 -30.56
C CYS A 65 6.19 13.18 -30.63
N ASP A 66 6.71 12.15 -29.94
CA ASP A 66 6.24 10.98 -29.18
C ASP A 66 7.46 10.54 -28.30
N ALA A 67 7.37 9.99 -27.09
CA ALA A 67 6.53 8.86 -26.68
C ALA A 67 5.70 9.18 -25.42
N CYS A 68 4.54 9.77 -25.70
CA CYS A 68 3.20 9.32 -25.33
C CYS A 68 2.76 9.14 -23.88
N ASN A 69 3.57 9.37 -22.85
CA ASN A 69 3.04 9.62 -21.52
C ASN A 69 3.98 10.56 -20.77
N LYS A 70 3.55 11.81 -20.63
CA LYS A 70 4.21 12.82 -19.79
C LYS A 70 4.54 12.23 -18.42
N GLU A 71 3.57 11.49 -17.89
CA GLU A 71 3.67 10.77 -16.63
C GLU A 71 3.12 9.35 -16.82
N LEU A 72 3.96 8.36 -16.60
CA LEU A 72 3.58 6.97 -16.39
C LEU A 72 3.60 6.72 -14.90
N TRP A 73 2.44 6.42 -14.32
CA TRP A 73 2.37 5.98 -12.93
C TRP A 73 2.93 4.57 -12.81
N ALA A 74 3.49 4.27 -11.64
CA ALA A 74 3.90 2.95 -11.26
C ALA A 74 2.70 2.00 -11.33
N ASP A 75 2.92 0.86 -11.97
CA ASP A 75 1.89 -0.16 -12.16
C ASP A 75 2.26 -1.41 -11.38
N PHE A 76 1.27 -2.02 -10.75
CA PHE A 76 1.46 -3.29 -10.08
C PHE A 76 1.18 -4.43 -11.06
N LYS A 77 1.83 -5.58 -10.90
CA LYS A 77 1.53 -6.74 -11.73
C LYS A 77 0.02 -7.07 -11.67
N ASN A 78 -0.64 -7.03 -12.82
CA ASN A 78 -2.10 -7.18 -12.98
C ASN A 78 -2.94 -6.01 -12.43
N GLY A 79 -2.33 -4.83 -12.25
CA GLY A 79 -3.00 -3.58 -11.92
C GLY A 79 -3.24 -3.34 -10.42
N ILE A 80 -3.59 -2.09 -10.09
CA ILE A 80 -3.81 -1.62 -8.70
C ILE A 80 -4.94 -2.37 -7.98
N ALA A 81 -5.96 -2.86 -8.71
CA ALA A 81 -7.01 -3.68 -8.10
C ALA A 81 -6.44 -4.99 -7.53
N GLN A 82 -5.52 -5.64 -8.27
CA GLN A 82 -4.85 -6.84 -7.79
C GLN A 82 -3.95 -6.53 -6.59
N PHE A 83 -3.23 -5.41 -6.62
CA PHE A 83 -2.44 -4.95 -5.47
C PHE A 83 -3.29 -4.87 -4.19
N ARG A 84 -4.46 -4.23 -4.27
CA ARG A 84 -5.37 -4.07 -3.12
C ARG A 84 -5.88 -5.42 -2.62
N ILE A 85 -6.17 -6.37 -3.52
CA ILE A 85 -6.58 -7.73 -3.16
C ILE A 85 -5.45 -8.45 -2.42
N GLU A 86 -4.22 -8.41 -2.95
CA GLU A 86 -3.08 -9.05 -2.32
C GLU A 86 -2.74 -8.41 -0.98
N LEU A 87 -2.80 -7.08 -0.89
CA LEU A 87 -2.57 -6.37 0.38
C LEU A 87 -3.61 -6.79 1.42
N PHE A 88 -4.89 -6.81 1.04
CA PHE A 88 -5.97 -7.23 1.93
C PHE A 88 -5.78 -8.67 2.43
N LYS A 89 -5.40 -9.60 1.55
CA LYS A 89 -5.14 -10.99 1.96
C LYS A 89 -3.96 -11.11 2.93
N ASN A 90 -2.93 -10.30 2.75
CA ASN A 90 -1.69 -10.39 3.52
C ASN A 90 -1.75 -9.67 4.88
N ILE A 91 -2.65 -8.70 5.06
CA ILE A 91 -2.89 -8.08 6.36
C ILE A 91 -3.61 -9.07 7.28
N LYS A 92 -2.91 -9.53 8.31
CA LYS A 92 -3.43 -10.43 9.35
C LYS A 92 -3.60 -9.68 10.67
N LEU A 93 -4.74 -9.01 10.83
CA LEU A 93 -5.02 -8.24 12.04
C LEU A 93 -5.12 -9.13 13.30
N PRO A 94 -4.62 -8.65 14.44
CA PRO A 94 -4.81 -9.33 15.71
C PRO A 94 -6.30 -9.25 16.13
N LYS A 95 -6.75 -10.20 16.94
CA LYS A 95 -8.15 -10.28 17.41
C LYS A 95 -8.61 -9.07 18.22
N ASN A 96 -7.67 -8.33 18.80
CA ASN A 96 -7.91 -7.13 19.61
C ASN A 96 -7.48 -5.84 18.88
N ALA A 97 -7.40 -5.87 17.54
CA ALA A 97 -7.13 -4.68 16.76
C ALA A 97 -8.13 -3.58 17.11
N LYS A 98 -7.63 -2.36 17.38
CA LYS A 98 -8.50 -1.25 17.75
C LYS A 98 -9.16 -0.67 16.51
N GLN A 99 -10.47 -0.44 16.63
CA GLN A 99 -11.28 0.23 15.61
C GLN A 99 -10.67 1.58 15.22
N GLY A 100 -10.74 1.89 13.92
CA GLY A 100 -10.32 3.18 13.39
C GLY A 100 -9.45 3.06 12.14
N GLU A 101 -8.95 4.21 11.70
CA GLU A 101 -8.13 4.34 10.50
C GLU A 101 -6.64 4.11 10.83
N ASN A 102 -6.01 3.26 10.04
CA ASN A 102 -4.57 3.10 9.95
C ASN A 102 -4.15 3.51 8.55
N ARG A 103 -3.22 4.46 8.41
CA ARG A 103 -2.80 5.00 7.11
C ARG A 103 -1.34 4.71 6.86
N VAL A 104 -1.05 4.23 5.66
CA VAL A 104 0.30 3.90 5.21
C VAL A 104 0.64 4.71 3.98
N ARG A 105 1.83 5.28 3.96
CA ARG A 105 2.47 5.80 2.76
C ARG A 105 3.42 4.75 2.20
N VAL A 106 3.30 4.52 0.90
CA VAL A 106 4.13 3.60 0.13
C VAL A 106 4.91 4.41 -0.88
N ILE A 107 6.22 4.15 -0.97
CA ILE A 107 7.10 4.72 -1.99
C ILE A 107 7.57 3.58 -2.89
N ILE A 108 7.21 3.66 -4.16
CA ILE A 108 7.74 2.81 -5.22
C ILE A 108 8.96 3.51 -5.80
N GLY A 109 10.10 2.84 -5.73
CA GLY A 109 11.37 3.37 -6.24
C GLY A 109 11.53 3.16 -7.74
N THR A 110 12.69 3.53 -8.27
CA THR A 110 13.04 3.38 -9.70
C THR A 110 13.51 1.98 -10.09
N SER A 111 13.65 1.08 -9.11
CA SER A 111 14.12 -0.30 -9.29
C SER A 111 12.98 -1.32 -9.31
N ASN A 112 11.79 -0.95 -9.79
CA ASN A 112 10.63 -1.83 -9.93
C ASN A 112 10.17 -2.49 -8.61
N SER A 113 10.31 -1.76 -7.49
CA SER A 113 10.05 -2.29 -6.16
C SER A 113 9.53 -1.21 -5.21
N ILE A 114 8.90 -1.66 -4.12
CA ILE A 114 8.66 -0.84 -2.94
C ILE A 114 10.03 -0.51 -2.32
N GLU A 115 10.34 0.78 -2.22
CA GLU A 115 11.56 1.28 -1.60
C GLU A 115 11.34 1.58 -0.11
N LYS A 116 10.16 2.11 0.24
CA LYS A 116 9.85 2.49 1.61
C LYS A 116 8.37 2.38 1.91
N ILE A 117 8.08 1.98 3.13
CA ILE A 117 6.76 2.04 3.74
C ILE A 117 6.86 2.91 4.98
N GLU A 118 5.87 3.78 5.20
CA GLU A 118 5.79 4.65 6.37
C GLU A 118 4.36 4.62 6.92
N VAL A 119 4.17 4.15 8.14
CA VAL A 119 2.86 4.18 8.81
C VAL A 119 2.62 5.57 9.39
N LEU A 120 1.75 6.34 8.74
CA LEU A 120 1.44 7.73 9.08
C LEU A 120 0.49 7.84 10.28
N LYS A 121 -0.41 6.86 10.41
CA LYS A 121 -1.43 6.82 11.46
C LYS A 121 -1.71 5.36 11.80
N PHE A 122 -1.83 5.06 13.08
CA PHE A 122 -2.22 3.72 13.53
C PHE A 122 -3.01 3.78 14.84
N THR A 123 -3.93 2.83 15.01
CA THR A 123 -4.80 2.76 16.20
C THR A 123 -4.13 2.05 17.37
N ASP A 124 -3.27 1.06 17.08
CA ASP A 124 -2.45 0.35 18.05
C ASP A 124 -1.21 -0.29 17.39
N ILE A 125 -0.20 -0.59 18.21
CA ILE A 125 1.10 -1.10 17.74
C ILE A 125 1.00 -2.47 17.07
N ASN A 126 0.06 -3.32 17.48
CA ASN A 126 -0.07 -4.65 16.91
C ASN A 126 -0.68 -4.57 15.50
N THR A 127 -1.65 -3.69 15.31
CA THR A 127 -2.22 -3.36 14.00
C THR A 127 -1.16 -2.76 13.08
N LYS A 128 -0.33 -1.82 13.58
CA LYS A 128 0.82 -1.28 12.84
C LYS A 128 1.76 -2.39 12.35
N ASN A 129 2.20 -3.26 13.25
CA ASN A 129 3.14 -4.34 12.93
C ASN A 129 2.54 -5.33 11.93
N ALA A 130 1.25 -5.65 12.05
CA ALA A 130 0.56 -6.53 11.11
C ALA A 130 0.50 -5.94 9.69
N ILE A 131 0.30 -4.63 9.58
CA ILE A 131 0.30 -3.92 8.30
C ILE A 131 1.70 -3.86 7.71
N GLU A 132 2.72 -3.49 8.49
CA GLU A 132 4.13 -3.46 8.03
C GLU A 132 4.57 -4.84 7.53
N LYS A 133 4.28 -5.90 8.29
CA LYS A 133 4.59 -7.28 7.90
C LYS A 133 3.89 -7.72 6.61
N ALA A 134 2.71 -7.20 6.31
CA ALA A 134 2.03 -7.49 5.05
C ALA A 134 2.84 -6.96 3.86
N PHE A 135 3.45 -5.78 3.97
CA PHE A 135 4.27 -5.18 2.92
C PHE A 135 5.63 -5.87 2.69
N GLU A 136 6.08 -6.71 3.62
CA GLU A 136 7.28 -7.53 3.46
C GLU A 136 7.05 -8.75 2.54
N GLN A 137 5.80 -9.06 2.21
CA GLN A 137 5.46 -10.21 1.38
C GLN A 137 5.87 -9.97 -0.09
N HIS A 138 6.57 -10.96 -0.67
CA HIS A 138 7.13 -10.85 -2.01
C HIS A 138 6.08 -10.59 -3.11
N GLU A 139 4.85 -11.05 -2.90
CA GLU A 139 3.71 -10.84 -3.78
C GLU A 139 3.41 -9.35 -3.97
N LEU A 140 3.64 -8.53 -2.93
CA LEU A 140 3.43 -7.08 -2.98
C LEU A 140 4.58 -6.31 -3.61
N ASN A 141 5.68 -6.99 -3.97
CA ASN A 141 6.87 -6.36 -4.55
C ASN A 141 7.03 -6.66 -6.04
N THR A 142 5.94 -6.58 -6.80
CA THR A 142 5.91 -6.83 -8.25
C THR A 142 5.46 -5.58 -9.01
N TRP A 143 6.27 -4.53 -8.95
CA TRP A 143 5.95 -3.21 -9.51
C TRP A 143 6.71 -2.93 -10.80
N THR A 144 6.14 -2.11 -11.66
CA THR A 144 6.86 -1.37 -12.70
C THR A 144 6.96 0.08 -12.24
N SER A 145 8.16 0.64 -12.24
CA SER A 145 8.40 2.01 -11.77
C SER A 145 7.72 3.07 -12.63
N ALA A 146 7.34 4.15 -11.97
CA ALA A 146 6.83 5.35 -12.63
C ALA A 146 7.91 6.01 -13.50
N LYS A 147 7.47 6.76 -14.51
CA LYS A 147 8.37 7.52 -15.39
C LYS A 147 7.79 8.90 -15.71
N ILE A 148 8.65 9.89 -15.82
CA ILE A 148 8.32 11.20 -16.40
C ILE A 148 9.20 11.38 -17.62
N TYR A 149 8.61 11.58 -18.81
CA TYR A 149 9.36 11.62 -20.08
C TYR A 149 10.42 10.50 -20.18
N VAL A 150 9.99 9.25 -19.98
CA VAL A 150 10.82 8.03 -19.94
C VAL A 150 11.90 7.95 -18.84
N ILE A 151 12.13 9.01 -18.07
CA ILE A 151 13.05 9.02 -16.93
C ILE A 151 12.35 8.33 -15.75
N PRO A 152 12.92 7.24 -15.18
CA PRO A 152 12.39 6.62 -13.98
C PRO A 152 12.32 7.61 -12.82
N VAL A 153 11.20 7.65 -12.13
CA VAL A 153 10.98 8.51 -10.95
C VAL A 153 10.38 7.70 -9.81
N ASN A 154 10.46 8.26 -8.61
CA ASN A 154 9.77 7.68 -7.47
C ASN A 154 8.29 8.06 -7.52
N GLN A 155 7.45 7.12 -7.10
CA GLN A 155 6.03 7.37 -6.88
C GLN A 155 5.71 7.15 -5.40
N GLN A 156 5.02 8.09 -4.79
CA GLN A 156 4.36 7.85 -3.51
C GLN A 156 2.85 7.74 -3.68
N PHE A 157 2.23 6.97 -2.80
CA PHE A 157 0.79 6.99 -2.58
C PHE A 157 0.49 6.63 -1.12
N GLU A 158 -0.72 6.92 -0.68
CA GLU A 158 -1.24 6.54 0.62
C GLU A 158 -2.40 5.55 0.45
N ILE A 159 -2.56 4.67 1.43
CA ILE A 159 -3.70 3.76 1.51
C ILE A 159 -4.14 3.62 2.96
N SER A 160 -5.45 3.68 3.19
CA SER A 160 -6.03 3.54 4.51
C SER A 160 -6.61 2.14 4.70
N ASN A 161 -6.40 1.59 5.89
CA ASN A 161 -6.99 0.38 6.43
C ASN A 161 -7.90 0.76 7.60
N TYR A 162 -9.19 0.46 7.47
CA TYR A 162 -10.19 0.76 8.48
C TYR A 162 -10.60 -0.51 9.21
N VAL A 163 -10.22 -0.62 10.48
CA VAL A 163 -10.68 -1.68 11.38
C VAL A 163 -12.07 -1.33 11.89
N LYS A 164 -13.00 -2.29 11.84
CA LYS A 164 -14.38 -2.17 12.33
C LYS A 164 -14.52 -2.59 13.79
#